data_AF-A0A529L862-F1
#
_entry.id   AF-A0A529L862-F1
#
_cell.length_a   1.000
_cell.length_b   1.000
_cell.length_c   1.000
_cell.angle_alpha   90.00
_cell.angle_beta   90.00
_cell.angle_gamma   90.00
#
_symmetry.space_group_name_H-M   'P 1'
#
loop_
_entity.id
_entity.type
_entity.pdbx_description
1 polymer ?
#
loop_
_entity_poly.entity_id
_entity_poly.type
_entity_poly.pdbx_seq_one_letter_code
_entity_poly.pdbx_strand_id
1 'polypeptide(L)'
;RHIASGFGFLGDTAGFSISEGLVPYTSRSSYAVAFAAGIANTLRAALPAIVFATLIGLVLGIGQISRHPLVRLITRGIVDLIRNIPLLVQLLVWYVAMLELLPRAADALNLGNILL
;
A
#
# COMPACT_ATOMS: atom_id res chain seq x y z
N ARG A 1 -39.22 4.51 4.55
CA ARG A 1 -39.09 3.10 4.08
C ARG A 1 -38.69 3.11 2.60
N HIS A 2 -37.44 3.46 2.28
CA HIS A 2 -36.86 3.34 0.93
C HIS A 2 -35.36 3.15 1.12
N ILE A 3 -34.97 1.98 1.64
CA ILE A 3 -33.57 1.56 1.54
C ILE A 3 -33.49 0.92 0.16
N ALA A 4 -32.62 1.45 -0.71
CA ALA A 4 -32.28 0.79 -1.96
C ALA A 4 -31.57 -0.53 -1.62
N SER A 5 -32.34 -1.57 -1.32
CA SER A 5 -31.82 -2.90 -1.01
C SER A 5 -31.80 -3.71 -2.30
N GLY A 6 -30.61 -3.98 -2.83
CA GLY A 6 -30.40 -4.77 -4.04
C GLY A 6 -29.07 -4.42 -4.72
N PHE A 7 -28.73 -5.13 -5.80
CA PHE A 7 -27.51 -4.90 -6.58
C PHE A 7 -27.66 -3.85 -7.68
N GLY A 8 -28.80 -3.15 -7.76
CA GLY A 8 -29.07 -2.14 -8.79
C GLY A 8 -28.04 -1.01 -8.82
N PHE A 9 -27.50 -0.64 -7.66
CA PHE A 9 -26.47 0.40 -7.53
C PHE A 9 -25.18 0.09 -8.29
N LEU A 10 -24.90 -1.18 -8.61
CA LEU A 10 -23.71 -1.57 -9.37
C LEU A 10 -23.70 -0.98 -10.78
N GLY A 11 -24.88 -0.72 -11.34
CA GLY A 11 -25.06 -0.07 -12.65
C GLY A 11 -24.99 1.46 -12.59
N ASP A 12 -25.16 2.06 -11.41
CA ASP A 12 -25.14 3.51 -11.25
C ASP A 12 -23.72 4.07 -11.42
N THR A 13 -23.63 5.30 -11.91
CA THR A 13 -22.35 5.99 -12.07
C THR A 13 -21.73 6.33 -10.72
N ALA A 14 -20.46 5.98 -10.55
CA ALA A 14 -19.77 6.14 -9.28
C ALA A 14 -19.47 7.61 -8.90
N GLY A 15 -19.21 8.48 -9.88
CA GLY A 15 -19.07 9.93 -9.64
C GLY A 15 -17.76 10.37 -8.99
N PHE A 16 -16.81 9.46 -8.73
CA PHE A 16 -15.46 9.77 -8.22
C PHE A 16 -14.39 9.25 -9.17
N SER A 17 -13.16 9.78 -9.09
CA SER A 17 -12.03 9.34 -9.91
C SER A 17 -11.08 8.46 -9.11
N ILE A 18 -10.60 7.37 -9.73
CA ILE A 18 -9.50 6.54 -9.20
C ILE A 18 -8.22 6.97 -9.93
N SER A 19 -7.24 7.47 -9.18
CA SER A 19 -6.04 8.11 -9.74
C SER A 19 -5.09 7.16 -10.47
N GLU A 20 -5.12 5.87 -10.12
CA GLU A 20 -4.21 4.87 -10.69
C GLU A 20 -4.86 3.48 -10.67
N GLY A 21 -4.59 2.65 -11.69
CA GLY A 21 -4.97 1.25 -11.68
C GLY A 21 -4.79 0.55 -13.02
N LEU A 22 -4.79 -0.78 -12.99
CA LEU A 22 -4.68 -1.62 -14.20
C LEU A 22 -5.98 -1.66 -15.01
N VAL A 23 -7.12 -1.49 -14.32
CA VAL A 23 -8.44 -1.46 -14.95
C VAL A 23 -8.72 -0.02 -15.39
N PRO A 24 -8.96 0.24 -16.69
CA PRO A 24 -9.34 1.56 -17.17
C PRO A 24 -10.65 2.00 -16.50
N TYR A 25 -10.59 3.08 -15.74
CA TYR A 25 -11.72 3.61 -14.97
C TYR A 25 -11.82 5.12 -15.13
N THR A 26 -13.05 5.63 -15.23
CA THR A 26 -13.34 7.06 -15.23
C THR A 26 -14.49 7.35 -14.27
N SER A 27 -14.69 8.61 -13.88
CA SER A 27 -15.79 9.02 -12.99
C SER A 27 -17.19 8.77 -13.56
N ARG A 28 -17.28 8.53 -14.87
CA ARG A 28 -18.49 8.11 -15.58
C ARG A 28 -18.72 6.59 -15.58
N SER A 29 -17.76 5.79 -15.10
CA SER A 29 -17.90 4.34 -15.00
C SER A 29 -18.84 3.96 -13.86
N SER A 30 -19.44 2.77 -13.98
CA SER A 30 -20.37 2.27 -12.98
C SER A 30 -19.67 1.78 -11.70
N TYR A 31 -20.40 1.68 -10.59
CA TYR A 31 -19.88 1.13 -9.34
C TYR A 31 -19.30 -0.29 -9.51
N ALA A 32 -19.86 -1.13 -10.38
CA ALA A 32 -19.31 -2.45 -10.68
C ALA A 32 -17.84 -2.38 -11.14
N VAL A 33 -17.55 -1.44 -12.05
CA VAL A 33 -16.19 -1.23 -12.56
C VAL A 33 -15.30 -0.63 -11.48
N ALA A 34 -15.83 0.27 -10.64
CA ALA A 34 -15.11 0.83 -9.51
C ALA A 34 -14.64 -0.25 -8.52
N PHE A 35 -15.52 -1.22 -8.17
CA PHE A 35 -15.15 -2.35 -7.32
C PHE A 35 -14.11 -3.26 -7.97
N ALA A 36 -14.28 -3.57 -9.26
CA ALA A 36 -13.31 -4.38 -9.99
C ALA A 36 -11.92 -3.71 -10.01
N ALA A 37 -11.86 -2.41 -10.27
CA ALA A 37 -10.63 -1.63 -10.21
C ALA A 37 -10.02 -1.61 -8.80
N GLY A 38 -10.84 -1.42 -7.76
CA GLY A 38 -10.41 -1.44 -6.36
C GLY A 38 -9.83 -2.80 -5.93
N ILE A 39 -10.47 -3.90 -6.32
CA ILE A 39 -9.99 -5.27 -6.08
C ILE A 39 -8.66 -5.50 -6.80
N ALA A 40 -8.59 -5.13 -8.09
CA ALA A 40 -7.36 -5.27 -8.88
C ALA A 40 -6.19 -4.50 -8.25
N ASN A 41 -6.42 -3.27 -7.79
CA ASN A 41 -5.41 -2.46 -7.12
C ASN A 41 -5.00 -3.03 -5.76
N THR A 42 -5.96 -3.51 -4.98
CA THR A 42 -5.68 -4.16 -3.69
C THR A 42 -4.82 -5.39 -3.89
N LEU A 43 -5.13 -6.25 -4.87
CA LEU A 43 -4.33 -7.42 -5.19
C LEU A 43 -2.94 -7.03 -5.71
N ARG A 44 -2.86 -6.04 -6.60
CA ARG A 44 -1.58 -5.53 -7.12
C ARG A 44 -0.65 -5.08 -6.00
N ALA A 45 -1.18 -4.40 -4.99
CA ALA A 45 -0.39 -3.96 -3.83
C ALA A 45 -0.13 -5.11 -2.83
N ALA A 46 -1.13 -5.94 -2.54
CA ALA A 46 -1.05 -6.98 -1.52
C ALA A 46 -0.12 -8.13 -1.90
N LEU A 47 -0.08 -8.55 -3.17
CA LEU A 47 0.75 -9.67 -3.62
C LEU A 47 2.26 -9.47 -3.31
N PRO A 48 2.91 -8.39 -3.77
CA PRO A 48 4.31 -8.13 -3.40
C PRO A 48 4.45 -7.88 -1.90
N ALA A 49 3.50 -7.17 -1.27
CA ALA A 49 3.55 -6.89 0.16
C ALA A 49 3.58 -8.17 1.01
N ILE A 50 2.78 -9.19 0.67
CA ILE A 50 2.76 -10.48 1.37
C ILE A 50 4.12 -11.19 1.25
N VAL A 51 4.72 -11.18 0.05
CA VAL A 51 6.04 -11.81 -0.16
C VAL A 51 7.10 -11.13 0.72
N PHE A 52 7.20 -9.80 0.66
CA PHE A 52 8.17 -9.06 1.47
C PHE A 52 7.89 -9.17 2.98
N ALA A 53 6.63 -9.05 3.40
CA ALA A 53 6.24 -9.18 4.80
C ALA A 53 6.56 -10.58 5.34
N THR A 54 6.38 -11.63 4.55
CA THR A 54 6.70 -12.99 4.95
C THR A 54 8.21 -13.18 5.10
N LEU A 55 9.01 -12.70 4.14
CA LEU A 55 10.47 -12.80 4.22
C LEU A 55 11.04 -12.02 5.41
N ILE A 56 10.62 -10.77 5.58
CA ILE A 56 11.05 -9.92 6.70
C ILE A 56 10.58 -10.50 8.02
N GLY A 57 9.30 -10.90 8.10
CA GLY A 57 8.71 -11.50 9.29
C GLY A 57 9.40 -12.81 9.68
N LEU A 58 9.79 -13.63 8.70
CA LEU A 58 10.54 -14.86 8.95
C LEU A 58 11.93 -14.55 9.51
N VAL A 59 12.67 -13.62 8.92
CA VAL A 59 14.01 -13.22 9.41
C VAL A 59 13.93 -12.67 10.83
N LEU A 60 13.00 -11.75 11.09
CA LEU A 60 12.79 -11.19 12.43
C LEU A 60 12.35 -12.27 13.42
N GLY A 61 11.46 -13.18 13.00
CA GLY A 61 10.98 -14.30 13.81
C GLY A 61 12.10 -15.26 14.22
N ILE A 62 12.97 -15.65 13.28
CA ILE A 62 14.15 -16.48 13.56
C ILE A 62 15.08 -15.74 14.53
N GLY A 63 15.27 -14.44 14.34
CA GLY A 63 16.10 -13.59 15.19
C GLY A 63 15.65 -13.58 16.67
N GLN A 64 14.36 -13.73 16.96
CA GLN A 64 13.84 -13.78 18.33
C GLN A 64 14.19 -15.07 19.09
N ILE A 65 14.47 -16.17 18.38
CA ILE A 65 14.85 -17.46 18.94
C ILE A 65 16.39 -17.58 19.09
N SER A 66 17.13 -16.58 18.59
CA SER A 66 18.59 -16.55 18.70
C SER A 66 19.06 -16.66 20.16
N ARG A 67 20.10 -17.47 20.36
CA ARG A 67 20.81 -17.59 21.65
C ARG A 67 21.54 -16.29 22.02
N HIS A 68 21.80 -15.43 21.04
CA HIS A 68 22.51 -14.17 21.27
C HIS A 68 21.55 -13.10 21.83
N PRO A 69 21.81 -12.55 23.03
CA PRO A 69 20.87 -11.65 23.71
C PRO A 69 20.64 -10.35 22.94
N LEU A 70 21.68 -9.76 22.31
CA LEU A 70 21.52 -8.53 21.52
C LEU A 70 20.61 -8.72 20.29
N VAL A 71 20.77 -9.82 19.54
CA VAL A 71 19.94 -10.10 18.36
C VAL A 71 18.48 -10.24 18.76
N ARG A 72 18.23 -10.97 19.86
CA ARG A 72 16.89 -11.13 20.43
C ARG A 72 16.29 -9.81 20.90
N LEU A 73 17.10 -8.93 21.51
CA LEU A 73 16.65 -7.61 21.95
C LEU A 73 16.29 -6.69 20.77
N ILE A 74 17.14 -6.62 19.76
CA ILE A 74 16.92 -5.77 18.57
C ILE A 74 15.68 -6.24 17.82
N THR A 75 15.57 -7.53 17.54
CA THR A 75 14.44 -8.10 16.78
C THR A 75 13.12 -7.94 17.53
N ARG A 76 13.11 -8.08 18.86
CA ARG A 76 11.93 -7.76 19.69
C ARG A 76 11.61 -6.27 19.65
N GLY A 77 12.61 -5.41 19.83
CA GLY A 77 12.42 -3.96 19.80
C GLY A 77 11.80 -3.47 18.49
N ILE A 78 12.28 -3.98 17.34
CA ILE A 78 11.72 -3.66 16.02
C ILE A 78 10.26 -4.14 15.92
N VAL A 79 9.97 -5.38 16.29
CA VAL A 79 8.61 -5.95 16.19
C VAL A 79 7.65 -5.24 17.13
N ASP A 80 8.04 -5.00 18.37
CA ASP A 80 7.23 -4.33 19.36
C ASP A 80 6.94 -2.89 18.93
N LEU A 81 7.92 -2.16 18.41
CA LEU A 81 7.71 -0.80 17.89
C LEU A 81 6.66 -0.80 16.77
N ILE A 82 6.85 -1.63 15.75
CA ILE A 82 5.97 -1.67 14.56
C ILE A 82 4.55 -2.12 14.94
N ARG A 83 4.41 -3.03 15.91
CA ARG A 83 3.09 -3.56 16.31
C ARG A 83 2.34 -2.68 17.31
N ASN A 84 3.04 -1.84 18.07
CA ASN A 84 2.42 -0.97 19.07
C ASN A 84 2.12 0.45 18.54
N ILE A 85 2.72 0.88 17.43
CA ILE A 85 2.40 2.18 16.82
C ILE A 85 1.08 2.06 16.03
N PRO A 86 0.11 2.98 16.23
CA PRO A 86 -1.13 3.00 15.45
C PRO A 86 -0.88 3.06 13.94
N LEU A 87 -1.60 2.25 13.16
CA LEU A 87 -1.42 2.17 11.70
C LEU A 87 -1.53 3.55 11.02
N LEU A 88 -2.45 4.40 11.49
CA LEU A 88 -2.62 5.75 10.95
C LEU A 88 -1.37 6.60 11.11
N VAL A 89 -0.68 6.51 12.26
CA VAL A 89 0.58 7.22 12.49
C VAL A 89 1.66 6.70 11.54
N GLN A 90 1.73 5.38 11.34
CA GLN A 90 2.68 4.79 10.39
C GLN A 90 2.43 5.32 8.97
N LEU A 91 1.18 5.32 8.52
CA LEU A 91 0.82 5.83 7.19
C LEU A 91 1.20 7.31 7.03
N LEU A 92 0.97 8.13 8.06
CA LEU A 92 1.34 9.55 8.03
C LEU A 92 2.86 9.74 7.95
N VAL A 93 3.63 9.02 8.76
CA VAL A 93 5.10 9.08 8.74
C VAL A 93 5.63 8.69 7.36
N TRP A 94 5.14 7.59 6.79
CA TRP A 94 5.55 7.17 5.45
C TRP A 94 5.14 8.17 4.37
N TYR A 95 3.95 8.76 4.48
CA TYR A 95 3.49 9.80 3.55
C TYR A 95 4.42 11.01 3.56
N VAL A 96 4.72 11.57 4.74
CA VAL A 96 5.60 12.75 4.88
C VAL A 96 7.03 12.40 4.46
N ALA A 97 7.55 11.26 4.91
CA ALA A 97 8.89 10.80 4.54
C ALA A 97 9.04 10.68 3.02
N MET A 98 8.04 10.15 2.31
CA MET A 98 8.07 10.06 0.85
C MET A 98 8.11 11.45 0.19
N LEU A 99 7.35 12.41 0.71
CA LEU A 99 7.35 13.78 0.16
C LEU A 99 8.68 14.52 0.38
N GLU A 100 9.37 14.25 1.48
CA GLU A 100 10.64 14.91 1.82
C GLU A 100 11.86 14.19 1.23
N LEU A 101 11.84 12.86 1.18
CA LEU A 101 12.97 12.03 0.71
C LEU A 101 12.99 11.90 -0.81
N LEU A 102 11.85 11.97 -1.49
CA LEU A 102 11.85 11.93 -2.95
C LEU A 102 12.27 13.30 -3.50
N PRO A 103 13.25 13.34 -4.43
CA PRO A 103 13.59 14.57 -5.12
C PRO A 103 12.34 15.12 -5.81
N ARG A 104 12.24 16.45 -5.90
CA ARG A 104 11.14 17.09 -6.63
C ARG A 104 11.15 16.53 -8.05
N ALA A 105 9.97 16.34 -8.64
CA ALA A 105 9.85 15.77 -9.99
C ALA A 105 10.70 16.51 -11.06
N ALA A 106 11.09 17.77 -10.80
CA ALA A 106 12.00 18.55 -11.62
C ALA A 106 13.46 18.07 -11.64
N ASP A 107 13.91 17.35 -10.60
CA ASP A 107 15.28 16.81 -10.48
C ASP A 107 15.36 15.33 -10.87
N ALA A 108 14.28 14.79 -11.45
CA ALA A 108 14.27 13.41 -11.94
C ALA A 108 15.37 13.23 -13.01
N LEU A 109 16.25 12.25 -12.80
CA LEU A 109 17.29 11.89 -13.75
C LEU A 109 16.65 11.53 -15.10
N ASN A 110 16.81 12.42 -16.08
CA ASN A 110 16.41 12.16 -17.46
C ASN A 110 17.37 11.13 -18.05
N LEU A 111 16.99 9.85 -17.96
CA LEU A 111 17.71 8.72 -18.59
C LEU A 111 17.90 8.90 -20.10
N GLY A 112 17.12 9.76 -20.75
CA GLY A 112 17.30 10.13 -22.16
C GLY A 112 18.51 11.03 -22.44
N ASN A 113 19.00 11.81 -21.46
CA ASN A 113 20.15 12.71 -21.62
C ASN A 113 21.49 12.04 -21.26
N ILE A 114 21.45 10.80 -20.77
CA ILE A 114 22.64 10.01 -20.40
C ILE A 114 22.97 8.98 -21.50
N LEU A 115 21.99 8.66 -22.37
CA LEU A 115 22.08 7.64 -23.41
C LEU A 115 22.05 8.20 -24.85
N LEU A 116 21.89 9.52 -25.01
CA LEU A 116 22.05 10.29 -26.27
C LEU A 116 23.10 11.38 -26.06
#